data_AF-A0A521SIH1-F1
#
_entry.id   AF-A0A521SIH1-F1
#
_cell.length_a   1.000
_cell.length_b   1.000
_cell.length_c   1.000
_cell.angle_alpha   90.00
_cell.angle_beta   90.00
_cell.angle_gamma   90.00
#
_symmetry.space_group_name_H-M   'P 1'
#
loop_
_entity.id
_entity.type
_entity.pdbx_description
1 polymer ?
#
loop_
_entity_poly.entity_id
_entity_poly.type
_entity_poly.pdbx_seq_one_letter_code
_entity_poly.pdbx_strand_id
1 'polypeptide(L)'
;MTQASIFRYRWFFFLLFLFHRETASGQELPKPRLTAVPLHDQTITIDGVLEEPVWQSAEAATGFVDKEPIAGTPSAAESSVRVAYDLNNLYIAADLRDPDPSLVYADERQRDALLDRSDSFGVLIDPYHDHQTGFFFETNPLSAMSDALISQDGGKVERDWDGLWQVASRRTATGWTAEFRIPLSTLRFQPGVSQIWGMQFRRRVPHLKEVSFWGPVARDQGAFQLSLSGHLTGVEATRQEHRLSIKPYGKGSYQLSRTDARDAWEIDYDAGGDLRYKFRTNLTLDLTYNTDFAETEADLFQINLTRFPLFFPEKREFFLEGKNFYDFGLSGRVQPFFSRRIGLARGEVVPIVGGAKLTGKAGPYGIGALAMQTESDEGVGLPAERFGVVRLTRDLGLRSNVGLIATDRAARGESERQTLGFDTTLAPNEHFSADGFWARTGGEEEEAPGQAHYQEALWSDPFWRINVSHLRVDERFDPALGFVQ
;
A
#
# COMPACT_ATOMS: atom_id res chain seq x y z
N MET A 1 -4.63 14.61 -60.75
CA MET A 1 -5.94 14.91 -60.12
C MET A 1 -6.42 13.59 -59.54
N THR A 2 -6.56 13.37 -58.24
CA THR A 2 -6.96 14.30 -57.18
C THR A 2 -6.41 13.75 -55.84
N GLN A 3 -5.87 14.64 -55.01
CA GLN A 3 -5.49 14.38 -53.63
C GLN A 3 -6.72 13.95 -52.81
N ALA A 4 -6.54 12.96 -51.93
CA ALA A 4 -7.38 12.78 -50.76
C ALA A 4 -6.45 12.69 -49.54
N SER A 5 -6.13 13.86 -48.98
CA SER A 5 -5.47 14.02 -47.71
C SER A 5 -6.44 13.66 -46.59
N ILE A 6 -6.24 12.49 -45.97
CA ILE A 6 -6.90 12.17 -44.69
C ILE A 6 -6.04 12.78 -43.58
N PHE A 7 -6.38 14.02 -43.21
CA PHE A 7 -5.90 14.69 -42.01
C PHE A 7 -6.36 13.89 -40.77
N ARG A 8 -5.46 13.11 -40.16
CA ARG A 8 -5.66 12.59 -38.79
C ARG A 8 -5.28 13.70 -37.80
N TYR A 9 -6.26 14.49 -37.37
CA TYR A 9 -6.11 15.42 -36.25
C TYR A 9 -5.79 14.63 -34.97
N ARG A 10 -4.52 14.65 -34.53
CA ARG A 10 -4.12 14.27 -33.17
C ARG A 10 -4.36 15.50 -32.29
N TRP A 11 -5.52 15.57 -31.65
CA TRP A 11 -5.80 16.59 -30.64
C TRP A 11 -5.01 16.24 -29.37
N PHE A 12 -3.78 16.72 -29.27
CA PHE A 12 -3.08 16.86 -27.99
C PHE A 12 -3.71 18.05 -27.26
N PHE A 13 -4.68 17.79 -26.38
CA PHE A 13 -5.08 18.78 -25.38
C PHE A 13 -4.04 18.77 -24.27
N PHE A 14 -3.07 19.69 -24.35
CA PHE A 14 -2.22 20.05 -23.23
C PHE A 14 -2.97 21.16 -22.48
N LEU A 15 -3.57 20.84 -21.32
CA LEU A 15 -4.09 21.86 -20.41
C LEU A 15 -2.91 22.55 -19.74
N LEU A 16 -2.41 23.59 -20.39
CA LEU A 16 -1.39 24.49 -19.86
C LEU A 16 -2.09 25.46 -18.90
N PHE A 17 -2.25 25.06 -17.64
CA PHE A 17 -2.68 25.99 -16.61
C PHE A 17 -1.52 26.92 -16.25
N LEU A 18 -1.65 28.19 -16.65
CA LEU A 18 -0.84 29.29 -16.16
C LEU A 18 -0.98 29.34 -14.63
N PHE A 19 0.12 29.05 -13.93
CA PHE A 19 0.25 29.31 -12.49
C PHE A 19 0.10 30.82 -12.25
N HIS A 20 -1.10 31.29 -11.97
CA HIS A 20 -1.26 32.52 -11.20
C HIS A 20 -0.85 32.19 -9.77
N ARG A 21 0.29 32.73 -9.32
CA ARG A 21 0.64 32.78 -7.90
C ARG A 21 -0.32 33.74 -7.22
N GLU A 22 -1.53 33.29 -6.93
CA GLU A 22 -2.24 33.82 -5.79
C GLU A 22 -1.59 33.18 -4.56
N THR A 23 -0.78 33.97 -3.86
CA THR A 23 -0.40 33.67 -2.47
C THR A 23 -1.64 33.81 -1.61
N ALA A 24 -2.56 32.84 -1.73
CA ALA A 24 -3.54 32.58 -0.70
C ALA A 24 -2.75 32.02 0.48
N SER A 25 -2.31 32.92 1.36
CA SER A 25 -1.83 32.57 2.69
C SER A 25 -3.04 32.13 3.51
N GLY A 26 -3.58 30.95 3.21
CA GLY A 26 -4.34 30.19 4.19
C GLY A 26 -3.38 29.91 5.34
N GLN A 27 -3.74 30.32 6.54
CA GLN A 27 -2.93 30.08 7.73
C GLN A 27 -2.97 28.57 7.99
N GLU A 28 -1.98 27.84 7.47
CA GLU A 28 -1.84 26.40 7.69
C GLU A 28 -1.82 26.19 9.21
N LEU A 29 -2.87 25.57 9.76
CA LEU A 29 -2.97 25.35 11.19
C LEU A 29 -1.72 24.57 11.62
N PRO A 30 -1.01 25.00 12.68
CA PRO A 30 0.22 24.34 13.08
C PRO A 30 -0.08 22.88 13.39
N LYS A 31 0.59 21.97 12.66
CA LYS A 31 0.46 20.52 12.84
C LYS A 31 0.80 20.16 14.29
N PRO A 32 -0.04 19.33 14.96
CA PRO A 32 0.22 18.96 16.34
C PRO A 32 1.50 18.12 16.44
N ARG A 33 2.12 18.15 17.62
CA ARG A 33 3.39 17.46 17.89
C ARG A 33 3.24 16.55 19.10
N LEU A 34 3.90 15.39 19.06
CA LEU A 34 3.96 14.43 20.15
C LEU A 34 5.39 13.91 20.26
N THR A 35 5.93 13.81 21.47
CA THR A 35 7.25 13.20 21.68
C THR A 35 7.11 11.74 22.06
N ALA A 36 7.75 10.84 21.31
CA ALA A 36 7.80 9.42 21.66
C ALA A 36 8.71 9.21 22.87
N VAL A 37 8.29 8.38 23.84
CA VAL A 37 9.05 8.11 25.05
C VAL A 37 9.87 6.81 24.92
N PRO A 38 11.21 6.85 25.08
CA PRO A 38 12.01 5.63 25.11
C PRO A 38 11.77 4.81 26.40
N LEU A 39 11.63 3.49 26.27
CA LEU A 39 11.24 2.61 27.37
C LEU A 39 12.31 2.34 28.43
N HIS A 40 13.60 2.55 28.12
CA HIS A 40 14.74 2.38 29.04
C HIS A 40 14.59 1.17 29.99
N ASP A 41 14.43 -0.04 29.43
CA ASP A 41 14.28 -1.33 30.12
C ASP A 41 12.89 -1.71 30.67
N GLN A 42 11.87 -0.86 30.48
CA GLN A 42 10.48 -1.26 30.74
C GLN A 42 9.97 -2.25 29.69
N THR A 43 9.18 -3.22 30.14
CA THR A 43 8.44 -4.14 29.25
C THR A 43 6.97 -3.76 29.27
N ILE A 44 6.36 -3.69 28.09
CA ILE A 44 4.91 -3.48 27.92
C ILE A 44 4.28 -4.81 27.60
N THR A 45 3.23 -5.17 28.34
CA THR A 45 2.43 -6.36 28.03
C THR A 45 1.21 -5.92 27.23
N ILE A 46 1.04 -6.44 26.02
CA ILE A 46 -0.09 -6.06 25.16
C ILE A 46 -1.34 -6.79 25.65
N ASP A 47 -2.03 -6.21 26.62
CA ASP A 47 -3.28 -6.72 27.20
C ASP A 47 -4.42 -5.69 27.20
N GLY A 48 -4.14 -4.47 26.74
CA GLY A 48 -5.09 -3.37 26.64
C GLY A 48 -5.27 -2.63 27.96
N VAL A 49 -4.41 -2.84 28.97
CA VAL A 49 -4.47 -2.20 30.28
C VAL A 49 -3.35 -1.17 30.41
N LEU A 50 -3.72 0.10 30.53
CA LEU A 50 -2.75 1.20 30.53
C LEU A 50 -2.13 1.47 31.91
N GLU A 51 -1.62 0.44 32.58
CA GLU A 51 -1.10 0.53 33.96
C GLU A 51 0.43 0.69 34.04
N GLU A 52 1.16 0.41 32.96
CA GLU A 52 2.62 0.52 32.93
C GLU A 52 3.10 1.95 33.25
N PRO A 53 4.25 2.11 33.95
CA PRO A 53 4.74 3.42 34.37
C PRO A 53 4.94 4.40 33.21
N VAL A 54 5.40 3.91 32.05
CA VAL A 54 5.57 4.73 30.84
C VAL A 54 4.26 5.41 30.41
N TRP A 55 3.12 4.73 30.53
CA TRP A 55 1.80 5.27 30.18
C TRP A 55 1.32 6.34 31.16
N GLN A 56 1.81 6.31 32.40
CA GLN A 56 1.47 7.32 33.41
C GLN A 56 2.30 8.60 33.25
N SER A 57 3.53 8.51 32.74
CA SER A 57 4.44 9.66 32.61
C SER A 57 4.53 10.25 31.20
N ALA A 58 4.16 9.50 30.16
CA ALA A 58 4.28 9.96 28.78
C ALA A 58 3.30 11.10 28.47
N GLU A 59 3.78 12.07 27.69
CA GLU A 59 2.94 13.09 27.08
C GLU A 59 1.85 12.41 26.23
N ALA A 60 0.62 12.88 26.37
CA ALA A 60 -0.50 12.35 25.61
C ALA A 60 -0.90 13.34 24.49
N ALA A 61 -1.05 12.83 23.27
CA ALA A 61 -1.80 13.48 22.22
C ALA A 61 -3.28 13.55 22.63
N THR A 62 -3.77 14.75 22.84
CA THR A 62 -5.16 15.06 23.20
C THR A 62 -5.73 16.11 22.25
N GLY A 63 -6.99 16.53 22.47
CA GLY A 63 -7.60 17.63 21.71
C GLY A 63 -8.02 17.23 20.30
N PHE A 64 -8.52 15.99 20.16
CA PHE A 64 -9.07 15.49 18.91
C PHE A 64 -10.22 16.39 18.43
N VAL A 65 -10.26 16.63 17.14
CA VAL A 65 -11.27 17.45 16.47
C VAL A 65 -12.06 16.60 15.48
N ASP A 66 -13.34 16.87 15.41
CA ASP A 66 -14.24 16.18 14.50
C ASP A 66 -13.97 16.58 13.07
N LYS A 67 -14.05 15.60 12.19
CA LYS A 67 -14.30 15.77 10.75
C LYS A 67 -15.81 15.67 10.49
N GLU A 68 -16.45 14.72 11.16
CA GLU A 68 -17.89 14.48 11.15
C GLU A 68 -18.41 14.51 12.59
N PRO A 69 -19.58 15.11 12.86
CA PRO A 69 -20.51 15.70 11.89
C PRO A 69 -20.16 17.13 11.45
N ILE A 70 -19.44 17.89 12.28
CA ILE A 70 -19.06 19.28 12.00
C ILE A 70 -17.54 19.37 12.07
N ALA A 71 -16.90 19.69 10.95
CA ALA A 71 -15.45 19.74 10.88
C ALA A 71 -14.88 20.84 11.80
N GLY A 72 -13.85 20.50 12.57
CA GLY A 72 -13.10 21.42 13.44
C GLY A 72 -13.69 21.62 14.85
N THR A 73 -14.83 21.00 15.19
CA THR A 73 -15.34 21.05 16.58
C THR A 73 -14.57 20.08 17.46
N PRO A 74 -14.41 20.35 18.77
CA PRO A 74 -13.86 19.37 19.70
C PRO A 74 -14.72 18.09 19.71
N SER A 75 -14.04 16.94 19.65
CA SER A 75 -14.66 15.61 19.71
C SER A 75 -15.37 15.39 21.04
N ALA A 76 -16.60 14.88 21.01
CA ALA A 76 -17.34 14.54 22.23
C ALA A 76 -16.79 13.25 22.88
N ALA A 77 -16.27 12.34 22.06
CA ALA A 77 -15.59 11.13 22.52
C ALA A 77 -14.10 11.40 22.79
N GLU A 78 -13.82 11.95 23.97
CA GLU A 78 -12.46 12.30 24.41
C GLU A 78 -11.47 11.14 24.20
N SER A 79 -10.33 11.45 23.57
CA SER A 79 -9.30 10.47 23.23
C SER A 79 -7.94 10.99 23.67
N SER A 80 -7.14 10.13 24.29
CA SER A 80 -5.76 10.43 24.65
C SER A 80 -4.83 9.31 24.20
N VAL A 81 -3.77 9.67 23.47
CA VAL A 81 -2.86 8.70 22.86
C VAL A 81 -1.43 8.96 23.30
N ARG A 82 -0.72 7.93 23.73
CA ARG A 82 0.69 7.99 24.13
C ARG A 82 1.49 7.09 23.22
N VAL A 83 2.72 7.50 22.94
CA VAL A 83 3.62 6.74 22.07
C VAL A 83 4.92 6.50 22.81
N ALA A 84 5.33 5.25 22.87
CA ALA A 84 6.60 4.81 23.42
C ALA A 84 7.35 3.97 22.40
N TYR A 85 8.65 3.79 22.60
CA TYR A 85 9.44 2.91 21.73
C TYR A 85 10.60 2.25 22.47
N ASP A 86 11.04 1.12 21.94
CA ASP A 86 12.32 0.50 22.25
C ASP A 86 13.12 0.30 20.96
N LEU A 87 14.24 -0.42 21.04
CA LEU A 87 15.13 -0.69 19.89
C LEU A 87 14.46 -1.52 18.78
N ASN A 88 13.36 -2.20 19.07
CA ASN A 88 12.73 -3.21 18.22
C ASN A 88 11.27 -2.90 17.88
N ASN A 89 10.57 -2.09 18.67
CA ASN A 89 9.12 -1.89 18.56
C ASN A 89 8.73 -0.43 18.83
N LEU A 90 7.70 0.01 18.13
CA LEU A 90 6.88 1.17 18.46
C LEU A 90 5.66 0.68 19.24
N TYR A 91 5.32 1.37 20.33
CA TYR A 91 4.14 1.09 21.15
C TYR A 91 3.21 2.29 21.16
N ILE A 92 1.91 2.02 21.08
CA ILE A 92 0.88 3.06 21.09
C ILE A 92 -0.20 2.65 22.08
N ALA A 93 -0.46 3.50 23.06
CA ALA A 93 -1.53 3.33 24.03
C ALA A 93 -2.61 4.38 23.78
N ALA A 94 -3.86 3.96 23.62
CA ALA A 94 -5.01 4.82 23.42
C ALA A 94 -6.01 4.61 24.55
N ASP A 95 -6.33 5.69 25.29
CA ASP A 95 -7.50 5.78 26.19
C ASP A 95 -8.61 6.48 25.43
N LEU A 96 -9.68 5.75 25.13
CA LEU A 96 -10.76 6.12 24.22
C LEU A 96 -12.07 6.19 25.02
N ARG A 97 -12.35 7.38 25.55
CA ARG A 97 -13.51 7.60 26.41
C ARG A 97 -14.77 7.84 25.59
N ASP A 98 -15.89 7.35 26.09
CA ASP A 98 -17.19 7.55 25.48
C ASP A 98 -18.11 8.26 26.49
N PRO A 99 -18.87 9.28 26.08
CA PRO A 99 -19.89 9.89 26.93
C PRO A 99 -20.94 8.88 27.44
N ASP A 100 -21.20 7.82 26.68
CA ASP A 100 -22.02 6.69 27.08
C ASP A 100 -21.29 5.36 26.79
N PRO A 101 -20.46 4.87 27.74
CA PRO A 101 -19.69 3.63 27.58
C PRO A 101 -20.55 2.38 27.31
N SER A 102 -21.85 2.42 27.63
CA SER A 102 -22.78 1.32 27.36
C SER A 102 -23.12 1.18 25.86
N LEU A 103 -22.92 2.25 25.09
CA LEU A 103 -23.17 2.32 23.65
C LEU A 103 -21.93 2.02 22.80
N VAL A 104 -20.76 1.78 23.40
CA VAL A 104 -19.57 1.31 22.69
C VAL A 104 -19.91 0.00 21.97
N TYR A 105 -19.83 0.02 20.64
CA TYR A 105 -20.29 -1.07 19.78
C TYR A 105 -19.14 -1.65 18.96
N ALA A 106 -19.07 -2.98 18.88
CA ALA A 106 -18.19 -3.69 17.97
C ALA A 106 -18.75 -5.11 17.74
N ASP A 107 -18.74 -5.55 16.48
CA ASP A 107 -19.23 -6.87 16.03
C ASP A 107 -18.18 -7.67 15.27
N GLU A 108 -17.19 -7.00 14.67
CA GLU A 108 -16.12 -7.64 13.92
C GLU A 108 -14.93 -8.06 14.79
N ARG A 109 -14.44 -9.28 14.59
CA ARG A 109 -13.18 -9.79 15.19
C ARG A 109 -12.22 -10.32 14.14
N GLN A 110 -12.71 -10.52 12.92
CA GLN A 110 -11.93 -11.05 11.83
C GLN A 110 -10.89 -10.03 11.42
N ARG A 111 -9.66 -10.50 11.17
CA ARG A 111 -8.62 -9.68 10.58
C ARG A 111 -9.04 -9.23 9.17
N ASP A 112 -8.75 -7.97 8.85
CA ASP A 112 -9.06 -7.30 7.58
C ASP A 112 -10.55 -7.14 7.26
N ALA A 113 -11.40 -7.35 8.27
CA ALA A 113 -12.80 -6.96 8.19
C ALA A 113 -12.94 -5.43 8.12
N LEU A 114 -13.95 -4.96 7.39
CA LEU A 114 -14.29 -3.54 7.39
C LEU A 114 -14.88 -3.16 8.75
N LEU A 115 -14.22 -2.26 9.48
CA LEU A 115 -14.63 -1.82 10.82
C LEU A 115 -15.57 -0.60 10.79
N ASP A 116 -16.22 -0.33 9.65
CA ASP A 116 -17.04 0.86 9.40
C ASP A 116 -18.32 0.95 10.25
N ARG A 117 -18.75 -0.18 10.81
CA ARG A 117 -19.91 -0.29 11.70
C ARG A 117 -19.56 -0.35 13.18
N SER A 118 -18.28 -0.53 13.51
CA SER A 118 -17.77 -0.62 14.88
C SER A 118 -17.20 0.73 15.37
N ASP A 119 -17.13 0.92 16.69
CA ASP A 119 -16.18 1.88 17.26
C ASP A 119 -14.78 1.42 16.86
N SER A 120 -13.98 2.33 16.31
CA SER A 120 -12.66 1.99 15.79
C SER A 120 -11.65 3.09 16.04
N PHE A 121 -10.41 2.66 16.24
CA PHE A 121 -9.25 3.52 16.40
C PHE A 121 -8.18 3.15 15.38
N GLY A 122 -7.80 4.14 14.58
CA GLY A 122 -6.83 4.01 13.51
C GLY A 122 -5.59 4.86 13.74
N VAL A 123 -4.45 4.35 13.30
CA VAL A 123 -3.15 5.01 13.36
C VAL A 123 -2.58 5.06 11.94
N LEU A 124 -2.28 6.25 11.44
CA LEU A 124 -1.50 6.45 10.23
C LEU A 124 -0.07 6.81 10.61
N ILE A 125 0.89 6.13 10.02
CA ILE A 125 2.32 6.34 10.28
C ILE A 125 3.02 6.59 8.95
N ASP A 126 3.76 7.69 8.87
CA ASP A 126 4.70 8.02 7.80
C ASP A 126 6.12 8.04 8.39
N PRO A 127 6.84 6.90 8.38
CA PRO A 127 8.20 6.83 8.93
C PRO A 127 9.27 7.50 8.06
N TYR A 128 8.94 7.86 6.81
CA TYR A 128 9.84 8.54 5.90
C TYR A 128 9.72 10.07 5.97
N HIS A 129 8.64 10.55 6.57
CA HIS A 129 8.27 11.97 6.63
C HIS A 129 8.19 12.62 5.25
N ASP A 130 7.80 11.82 4.25
CA ASP A 130 7.66 12.26 2.87
C ASP A 130 6.23 12.65 2.50
N HIS A 131 5.28 12.44 3.41
CA HIS A 131 3.85 12.72 3.27
C HIS A 131 3.18 11.99 2.10
N GLN A 132 3.84 10.99 1.53
CA GLN A 132 3.42 10.28 0.34
C GLN A 132 3.22 8.80 0.61
N THR A 133 4.09 8.18 1.40
CA THR A 133 4.07 6.74 1.68
C THR A 133 4.06 6.45 3.17
N GLY A 134 3.25 5.48 3.57
CA GLY A 134 3.06 5.17 4.98
C GLY A 134 2.27 3.89 5.20
N PHE A 135 1.87 3.71 6.45
CA PHE A 135 1.16 2.55 6.95
C PHE A 135 -0.09 3.00 7.67
N PHE A 136 -1.13 2.20 7.59
CA PHE A 136 -2.35 2.37 8.38
C PHE A 136 -2.58 1.11 9.20
N PHE A 137 -2.94 1.28 10.47
CA PHE A 137 -3.30 0.21 11.40
C PHE A 137 -4.61 0.59 12.08
N GLU A 138 -5.56 -0.32 12.19
CA GLU A 138 -6.87 -0.08 12.79
C GLU A 138 -7.29 -1.23 13.70
N THR A 139 -7.88 -0.87 14.83
CA THR A 139 -8.47 -1.82 15.78
C THR A 139 -9.85 -1.35 16.23
N ASN A 140 -10.55 -2.23 16.95
CA ASN A 140 -11.83 -1.96 17.60
C ASN A 140 -11.81 -2.49 19.05
N PRO A 141 -12.87 -2.26 19.85
CA PRO A 141 -12.98 -2.80 21.22
C PRO A 141 -12.87 -4.32 21.36
N LEU A 142 -12.88 -5.10 20.26
CA LEU A 142 -12.72 -6.56 20.25
C LEU A 142 -11.34 -7.02 19.77
N SER A 143 -10.40 -6.09 19.59
CA SER A 143 -9.05 -6.33 19.09
C SER A 143 -9.01 -6.89 17.67
N ALA A 144 -9.95 -6.50 16.82
CA ALA A 144 -9.83 -6.75 15.39
C ALA A 144 -8.58 -6.06 14.84
N MET A 145 -7.97 -6.64 13.81
CA MET A 145 -6.77 -6.11 13.18
C MET A 145 -7.11 -5.78 11.73
N SER A 146 -6.83 -4.56 11.29
CA SER A 146 -6.84 -4.20 9.87
C SER A 146 -5.65 -3.30 9.59
N ASP A 147 -4.92 -3.59 8.52
CA ASP A 147 -3.76 -2.82 8.10
C ASP A 147 -3.83 -2.46 6.61
N ALA A 148 -3.01 -1.48 6.22
CA ALA A 148 -2.86 -1.11 4.82
C ALA A 148 -1.52 -0.40 4.55
N LEU A 149 -1.03 -0.52 3.32
CA LEU A 149 -0.03 0.39 2.77
C LEU A 149 -0.70 1.61 2.18
N ILE A 150 -0.14 2.78 2.45
CA ILE A 150 -0.59 4.06 1.93
C ILE A 150 0.42 4.57 0.90
N SER A 151 -0.06 5.05 -0.24
CA SER A 151 0.75 5.73 -1.25
C SER A 151 0.01 6.93 -1.86
N GLN A 152 0.75 7.83 -2.49
CA GLN A 152 0.23 9.06 -3.11
C GLN A 152 -0.63 9.90 -2.14
N ASP A 153 -0.14 10.13 -0.92
CA ASP A 153 -0.85 10.93 0.10
C ASP A 153 -2.28 10.44 0.36
N GLY A 154 -2.47 9.11 0.45
CA GLY A 154 -3.80 8.52 0.68
C GLY A 154 -4.66 8.37 -0.57
N GLY A 155 -4.14 8.74 -1.75
CA GLY A 155 -4.80 8.48 -3.04
C GLY A 155 -4.90 6.99 -3.37
N LYS A 156 -3.98 6.17 -2.83
CA LYS A 156 -4.01 4.71 -2.94
C LYS A 156 -3.83 4.08 -1.56
N VAL A 157 -4.69 3.11 -1.28
CA VAL A 157 -4.74 2.35 -0.02
C VAL A 157 -4.80 0.87 -0.36
N GLU A 158 -3.72 0.15 -0.08
CA GLU A 158 -3.60 -1.29 -0.32
C GLU A 158 -3.89 -2.05 0.97
N ARG A 159 -5.09 -2.64 1.06
CA ARG A 159 -5.59 -3.36 2.24
C ARG A 159 -5.29 -4.85 2.23
N ASP A 160 -4.77 -5.38 1.11
CA ASP A 160 -4.36 -6.78 1.05
C ASP A 160 -2.96 -7.01 1.65
N TRP A 161 -2.29 -5.94 2.11
CA TRP A 161 -0.98 -6.04 2.75
C TRP A 161 -1.12 -6.34 4.24
N ASP A 162 -0.44 -7.39 4.67
CA ASP A 162 -0.46 -7.87 6.04
C ASP A 162 0.85 -7.57 6.77
N GLY A 163 0.80 -6.65 7.74
CA GLY A 163 1.93 -6.33 8.61
C GLY A 163 2.09 -7.29 9.78
N LEU A 164 3.32 -7.42 10.30
CA LEU A 164 3.52 -8.02 11.63
C LEU A 164 3.27 -6.96 12.70
N TRP A 165 2.24 -7.11 13.50
CA TRP A 165 1.95 -6.27 14.66
C TRP A 165 1.02 -7.00 15.63
N GLN A 166 0.82 -6.45 16.81
CA GLN A 166 -0.08 -6.98 17.83
C GLN A 166 -0.93 -5.85 18.39
N VAL A 167 -2.17 -6.17 18.76
CA VAL A 167 -3.06 -5.26 19.46
C VAL A 167 -3.89 -6.00 20.49
N ALA A 168 -4.10 -5.34 21.63
CA ALA A 168 -5.08 -5.75 22.62
C ALA A 168 -5.95 -4.56 22.99
N SER A 169 -7.22 -4.83 23.25
CA SER A 169 -8.21 -3.80 23.55
C SER A 169 -9.10 -4.27 24.70
N ARG A 170 -9.46 -3.34 25.57
CA ARG A 170 -10.25 -3.65 26.76
C ARG A 170 -11.33 -2.61 26.96
N ARG A 171 -12.57 -3.05 27.14
CA ARG A 171 -13.65 -2.16 27.59
C ARG A 171 -13.39 -1.72 29.03
N THR A 172 -13.60 -0.45 29.31
CA THR A 172 -13.41 0.17 30.63
C THR A 172 -14.73 0.77 31.11
N ALA A 173 -14.77 1.27 32.34
CA ALA A 173 -15.95 1.97 32.86
C ALA A 173 -16.23 3.30 32.15
N THR A 174 -15.26 3.83 31.40
CA THR A 174 -15.34 5.14 30.74
C THR A 174 -15.33 5.05 29.21
N GLY A 175 -15.25 3.85 28.64
CA GLY A 175 -15.14 3.63 27.20
C GLY A 175 -14.34 2.35 26.93
N TRP A 176 -13.19 2.49 26.28
CA TRP A 176 -12.26 1.38 26.06
C TRP A 176 -10.82 1.87 25.86
N THR A 177 -9.88 0.95 25.97
CA THR A 177 -8.45 1.18 25.78
C THR A 177 -7.91 0.25 24.71
N ALA A 178 -6.82 0.67 24.05
CA ALA A 178 -6.10 -0.15 23.10
C ALA A 178 -4.58 0.02 23.26
N GLU A 179 -3.85 -1.08 23.15
CA GLU A 179 -2.40 -1.11 23.12
C GLU A 179 -1.92 -1.78 21.84
N PHE A 180 -1.08 -1.09 21.09
CA PHE A 180 -0.45 -1.58 19.87
C PHE A 180 1.02 -1.86 20.14
N ARG A 181 1.51 -2.95 19.57
CA ARG A 181 2.95 -3.21 19.40
C ARG A 181 3.23 -3.41 17.92
N ILE A 182 3.99 -2.48 17.36
CA ILE A 182 4.39 -2.51 15.96
C ILE A 182 5.91 -2.69 15.91
N PRO A 183 6.40 -3.90 15.60
CA PRO A 183 7.81 -4.12 15.33
C PRO A 183 8.35 -3.11 14.31
N LEU A 184 9.49 -2.49 14.63
CA LEU A 184 10.21 -1.61 13.71
C LEU A 184 10.65 -2.36 12.45
N SER A 185 10.76 -3.70 12.50
CA SER A 185 11.01 -4.52 11.32
C SER A 185 9.86 -4.53 10.31
N THR A 186 8.62 -4.26 10.75
CA THR A 186 7.42 -4.10 9.91
C THR A 186 7.43 -2.75 9.20
N LEU A 187 7.88 -1.71 9.89
CA LEU A 187 7.98 -0.37 9.35
C LEU A 187 9.24 -0.23 8.49
N ARG A 188 9.10 0.36 7.32
CA ARG A 188 10.27 0.79 6.54
C ARG A 188 10.56 2.25 6.89
N PHE A 189 11.73 2.52 7.49
CA PHE A 189 12.13 3.83 7.99
C PHE A 189 13.61 4.14 7.70
N GLN A 190 13.99 5.42 7.72
CA GLN A 190 15.39 5.86 7.59
C GLN A 190 16.12 5.70 8.92
N PRO A 191 17.22 4.94 9.03
CA PRO A 191 17.98 4.88 10.27
C PRO A 191 18.57 6.24 10.64
N GLY A 192 18.40 6.65 11.90
CA GLY A 192 18.81 7.98 12.36
C GLY A 192 18.46 8.23 13.82
N VAL A 193 19.05 9.29 14.38
CA VAL A 193 18.76 9.79 15.73
C VAL A 193 17.78 10.95 15.62
N SER A 194 16.85 11.08 16.57
CA SER A 194 15.88 12.17 16.61
C SER A 194 15.06 12.32 15.33
N GLN A 195 14.53 11.20 14.83
CA GLN A 195 13.69 11.19 13.63
C GLN A 195 12.38 11.93 13.89
N ILE A 196 11.85 12.50 12.81
CA ILE A 196 10.49 13.04 12.77
C ILE A 196 9.69 12.09 11.89
N TRP A 197 8.62 11.52 12.41
CA TRP A 197 7.67 10.73 11.63
C TRP A 197 6.34 11.48 11.52
N GLY A 198 5.63 11.29 10.41
CA GLY A 198 4.23 11.70 10.33
C GLY A 198 3.38 10.75 11.16
N MET A 199 2.51 11.28 12.01
CA MET A 199 1.59 10.48 12.82
C MET A 199 0.20 11.12 12.84
N GLN A 200 -0.82 10.33 12.59
CA GLN A 200 -2.22 10.77 12.69
C GLN A 200 -3.05 9.68 13.37
N PHE A 201 -3.95 10.10 14.22
CA PHE A 201 -4.89 9.22 14.91
C PHE A 201 -6.29 9.52 14.43
N ARG A 202 -7.07 8.47 14.19
CA ARG A 202 -8.48 8.56 13.81
C ARG A 202 -9.31 7.78 14.82
N ARG A 203 -10.42 8.34 15.27
CA ARG A 203 -11.44 7.60 16.01
C ARG A 203 -12.76 7.69 15.27
N ARG A 204 -13.50 6.59 15.22
CA ARG A 204 -14.87 6.53 14.71
C ARG A 204 -15.79 6.05 15.82
N VAL A 205 -16.85 6.80 16.09
CA VAL A 205 -17.86 6.45 17.10
C VAL A 205 -19.23 6.41 16.43
N PRO A 206 -19.71 5.23 15.99
CA PRO A 206 -20.91 5.11 15.17
C PRO A 206 -22.19 5.67 15.81
N HIS A 207 -22.36 5.50 17.14
CA HIS A 207 -23.58 5.94 17.82
C HIS A 207 -23.69 7.48 17.91
N LEU A 208 -22.56 8.18 17.99
CA LEU A 208 -22.47 9.64 17.89
C LEU A 208 -22.46 10.15 16.44
N LYS A 209 -22.27 9.26 15.45
CA LYS A 209 -21.96 9.59 14.04
C LYS A 209 -20.74 10.51 13.95
N GLU A 210 -19.75 10.23 14.80
CA GLU A 210 -18.56 11.05 14.96
C GLU A 210 -17.36 10.35 14.31
N VAL A 211 -16.57 11.14 13.58
CA VAL A 211 -15.23 10.74 13.14
C VAL A 211 -14.29 11.87 13.50
N SER A 212 -13.35 11.61 14.40
CA SER A 212 -12.42 12.60 14.92
C SER A 212 -10.98 12.24 14.62
N PHE A 213 -10.14 13.28 14.53
CA PHE A 213 -8.72 13.19 14.21
C PHE A 213 -7.89 14.02 15.20
N TRP A 214 -6.63 13.62 15.41
CA TRP A 214 -5.72 14.38 16.26
C TRP A 214 -5.27 15.70 15.60
N GLY A 215 -4.86 15.63 14.33
CA GLY A 215 -4.69 16.81 13.48
C GLY A 215 -5.97 17.13 12.72
N PRO A 216 -6.32 18.40 12.51
CA PRO A 216 -7.56 18.78 11.83
C PRO A 216 -7.58 18.26 10.39
N VAL A 217 -8.69 17.61 10.02
CA VAL A 217 -8.97 17.15 8.66
C VAL A 217 -10.26 17.80 8.20
N ALA A 218 -10.18 18.62 7.15
CA ALA A 218 -11.36 19.29 6.60
C ALA A 218 -12.35 18.29 6.02
N ARG A 219 -13.63 18.67 5.91
CA ARG A 219 -14.70 17.76 5.48
C ARG A 219 -14.45 17.15 4.10
N ASP A 220 -13.88 17.94 3.19
CA ASP A 220 -13.58 17.62 1.80
C ASP A 220 -12.26 16.85 1.59
N GLN A 221 -11.41 16.74 2.63
CA GLN A 221 -10.13 16.04 2.58
C GLN A 221 -10.28 14.52 2.84
N GLY A 222 -9.30 13.72 2.43
CA GLY A 222 -9.31 12.26 2.63
C GLY A 222 -8.90 11.84 4.04
N ALA A 223 -9.47 10.74 4.55
CA ALA A 223 -9.15 10.19 5.87
C ALA A 223 -7.75 9.52 5.96
N PHE A 224 -7.09 9.31 4.83
CA PHE A 224 -5.79 8.63 4.70
C PHE A 224 -4.65 9.56 4.26
N GLN A 225 -4.86 10.88 4.24
CA GLN A 225 -3.86 11.86 3.79
C GLN A 225 -2.73 11.99 4.83
N LEU A 226 -1.53 11.55 4.47
CA LEU A 226 -0.33 11.62 5.30
C LEU A 226 0.23 13.05 5.40
N SER A 227 -0.10 13.89 4.42
CA SER A 227 0.23 15.31 4.41
C SER A 227 -0.49 16.10 5.50
N LEU A 228 -1.57 15.59 6.07
CA LEU A 228 -2.31 16.18 7.19
C LEU A 228 -1.85 15.68 8.56
N SER A 229 -0.96 14.69 8.59
CA SER A 229 -0.47 14.11 9.84
C SER A 229 0.29 15.11 10.70
N GLY A 230 0.14 14.97 12.02
CA GLY A 230 1.01 15.62 13.00
C GLY A 230 2.44 15.08 12.96
N HIS A 231 3.28 15.54 13.88
CA HIS A 231 4.68 15.14 13.96
C HIS A 231 4.95 14.36 15.24
N LEU A 232 5.37 13.11 15.09
CA LEU A 232 5.99 12.34 16.16
C LEU A 232 7.50 12.62 16.15
N THR A 233 8.03 13.12 17.27
CA THR A 233 9.45 13.47 17.41
C THR A 233 10.13 12.62 18.48
N GLY A 234 11.46 12.57 18.47
CA GLY A 234 12.25 11.89 19.52
C GLY A 234 12.39 10.38 19.33
N VAL A 235 12.00 9.85 18.16
CA VAL A 235 12.20 8.44 17.81
C VAL A 235 13.67 8.22 17.43
N GLU A 236 14.36 7.37 18.18
CA GLU A 236 15.74 6.94 17.89
C GLU A 236 15.77 5.53 17.31
N ALA A 237 15.25 5.38 16.09
CA ALA A 237 15.33 4.11 15.37
C ALA A 237 16.69 3.98 14.67
N THR A 238 17.72 3.67 15.46
CA THR A 238 19.13 3.59 14.99
C THR A 238 19.53 2.19 14.50
N ARG A 239 18.79 1.16 14.93
CA ARG A 239 19.10 -0.25 14.66
C ARG A 239 18.02 -0.88 13.79
N GLN A 240 18.37 -1.22 12.55
CA GLN A 240 17.68 -2.28 11.83
C GLN A 240 18.37 -3.60 12.20
N GLU A 241 18.01 -4.19 13.34
CA GLU A 241 18.37 -5.59 13.59
C GLU A 241 17.69 -6.48 12.53
N HIS A 242 18.34 -7.57 12.13
CA HIS A 242 17.86 -8.50 11.08
C HIS A 242 17.74 -7.91 9.66
N ARG A 243 18.83 -7.28 9.18
CA ARG A 243 18.95 -6.87 7.78
C ARG A 243 18.91 -8.01 6.78
N LEU A 244 19.20 -9.23 7.22
CA LEU A 244 19.16 -10.43 6.41
C LEU A 244 18.11 -11.37 7.02
N SER A 245 17.12 -11.75 6.21
CA SER A 245 16.17 -12.81 6.51
C SER A 245 16.32 -13.90 5.44
N ILE A 246 16.31 -15.16 5.86
CA ILE A 246 16.42 -16.33 4.98
C ILE A 246 15.30 -17.27 5.34
N LYS A 247 14.46 -17.64 4.37
CA LYS A 247 13.35 -18.58 4.51
C LYS A 247 13.61 -19.80 3.58
N PRO A 248 14.28 -20.87 4.03
CA PRO A 248 14.43 -22.09 3.23
C PRO A 248 13.16 -22.93 3.28
N TYR A 249 12.85 -23.66 2.21
CA TYR A 249 11.77 -24.66 2.21
C TYR A 249 12.19 -25.94 1.49
N GLY A 250 11.51 -27.04 1.83
CA GLY A 250 11.67 -28.33 1.16
C GLY A 250 10.39 -29.16 1.24
N LYS A 251 10.00 -29.76 0.12
CA LYS A 251 8.84 -30.63 -0.03
C LYS A 251 9.30 -32.00 -0.52
N GLY A 252 8.67 -33.05 -0.02
CA GLY A 252 8.88 -34.41 -0.49
C GLY A 252 7.55 -35.13 -0.62
N SER A 253 7.30 -35.75 -1.77
CA SER A 253 6.14 -36.61 -1.99
C SER A 253 6.59 -37.99 -2.41
N TYR A 254 5.81 -39.00 -2.01
CA TYR A 254 5.98 -40.37 -2.48
C TYR A 254 4.66 -40.83 -3.09
N GLN A 255 4.71 -41.44 -4.26
CA GLN A 255 3.58 -42.13 -4.87
C GLN A 255 3.88 -43.63 -4.96
N LEU A 256 2.94 -44.42 -4.47
CA LEU A 256 2.98 -45.87 -4.58
C LEU A 256 2.00 -46.31 -5.66
N SER A 257 2.51 -46.58 -6.87
CA SER A 257 1.71 -47.19 -7.93
C SER A 257 1.73 -48.70 -7.78
N ARG A 258 0.61 -49.27 -7.31
CA ARG A 258 0.39 -50.72 -7.32
C ARG A 258 -0.17 -51.12 -8.68
N THR A 259 0.68 -51.69 -9.53
CA THR A 259 0.25 -52.44 -10.71
C THR A 259 0.51 -53.92 -10.48
N ASP A 260 -0.30 -54.81 -11.07
CA ASP A 260 -0.29 -56.27 -10.86
C ASP A 260 1.06 -56.98 -11.10
N ALA A 261 2.10 -56.26 -11.54
CA ALA A 261 3.41 -56.81 -11.87
C ALA A 261 4.63 -56.20 -11.13
N ARG A 262 4.49 -55.11 -10.35
CA ARG A 262 5.58 -54.57 -9.49
C ARG A 262 5.11 -53.35 -8.67
N ASP A 263 5.61 -53.24 -7.44
CA ASP A 263 5.55 -51.99 -6.67
C ASP A 263 6.57 -51.00 -7.26
N ALA A 264 6.09 -49.89 -7.83
CA ALA A 264 6.93 -48.76 -8.23
C ALA A 264 6.79 -47.64 -7.19
N TRP A 265 7.93 -47.21 -6.66
CA TRP A 265 8.04 -46.09 -5.71
C TRP A 265 8.56 -44.89 -6.50
N GLU A 266 7.74 -43.86 -6.63
CA GLU A 266 8.17 -42.57 -7.18
C GLU A 266 8.33 -41.60 -6.01
N ILE A 267 9.53 -41.08 -5.84
CA ILE A 267 9.87 -40.13 -4.77
C ILE A 267 10.24 -38.82 -5.45
N ASP A 268 9.40 -37.81 -5.27
CA ASP A 268 9.65 -36.46 -5.73
C ASP A 268 10.11 -35.60 -4.56
N TYR A 269 11.09 -34.75 -4.82
CA TYR A 269 11.63 -33.80 -3.86
C TYR A 269 11.79 -32.44 -4.54
N ASP A 270 11.41 -31.41 -3.82
CA ASP A 270 11.53 -30.03 -4.25
C ASP A 270 12.09 -29.18 -3.12
N ALA A 271 12.89 -28.18 -3.44
CA ALA A 271 13.52 -27.31 -2.46
C ALA A 271 13.78 -25.93 -3.03
N GLY A 272 13.65 -24.92 -2.18
CA GLY A 272 13.90 -23.54 -2.57
C GLY A 272 14.11 -22.65 -1.37
N GLY A 273 14.05 -21.35 -1.61
CA GLY A 273 14.08 -20.40 -0.52
C GLY A 273 14.09 -18.95 -0.95
N ASP A 274 13.75 -18.13 0.03
CA ASP A 274 13.73 -16.68 -0.10
C ASP A 274 14.81 -16.03 0.76
N LEU A 275 15.41 -14.97 0.23
CA LEU A 275 16.37 -14.14 0.93
C LEU A 275 15.91 -12.69 0.84
N ARG A 276 15.79 -12.02 1.99
CA ARG A 276 15.51 -10.59 2.08
C ARG A 276 16.69 -9.86 2.70
N TYR A 277 17.18 -8.83 2.01
CA TYR A 277 18.25 -7.97 2.47
C TYR A 277 17.82 -6.49 2.52
N LYS A 278 17.84 -5.88 3.71
CA LYS A 278 17.57 -4.46 3.94
C LYS A 278 18.88 -3.67 3.95
N PHE A 279 19.02 -2.72 3.03
CA PHE A 279 20.20 -1.84 2.97
C PHE A 279 20.19 -0.82 4.12
N ARG A 280 21.30 -0.08 4.28
CA ARG A 280 21.34 1.09 5.19
C ARG A 280 20.44 2.23 4.70
N THR A 281 20.25 2.29 3.39
CA THR A 281 19.25 3.14 2.74
C THR A 281 17.86 2.52 2.90
N ASN A 282 16.80 3.23 2.51
CA ASN A 282 15.44 2.70 2.55
C ASN A 282 15.16 1.68 1.44
N LEU A 283 16.16 0.94 0.97
CA LEU A 283 16.03 -0.06 -0.09
C LEU A 283 16.02 -1.47 0.51
N THR A 284 15.18 -2.33 -0.06
CA THR A 284 15.07 -3.75 0.28
C THR A 284 15.22 -4.57 -0.99
N LEU A 285 16.12 -5.55 -0.95
CA LEU A 285 16.31 -6.57 -1.99
C LEU A 285 15.68 -7.88 -1.51
N ASP A 286 14.70 -8.38 -2.25
CA ASP A 286 14.14 -9.71 -2.10
C ASP A 286 14.66 -10.59 -3.25
N LEU A 287 15.20 -11.76 -2.91
CA LEU A 287 15.59 -12.80 -3.84
C LEU A 287 14.75 -14.04 -3.55
N THR A 288 14.31 -14.71 -4.58
CA THR A 288 13.60 -15.98 -4.46
C THR A 288 14.20 -16.97 -5.45
N TYR A 289 14.34 -18.21 -5.03
CA TYR A 289 14.81 -19.31 -5.86
C TYR A 289 13.89 -20.49 -5.69
N ASN A 290 13.37 -20.97 -6.82
CA ASN A 290 12.46 -22.09 -6.94
C ASN A 290 11.39 -21.99 -5.86
N THR A 291 10.40 -21.11 -6.01
CA THR A 291 9.40 -20.84 -4.97
C THR A 291 8.02 -21.33 -5.40
N ASP A 292 7.36 -22.06 -4.51
CA ASP A 292 6.00 -22.52 -4.69
C ASP A 292 5.03 -21.47 -4.12
N PHE A 293 4.37 -20.71 -4.99
CA PHE A 293 3.35 -19.74 -4.58
C PHE A 293 1.99 -20.39 -4.27
N ALA A 294 1.90 -21.73 -4.25
CA ALA A 294 0.66 -22.45 -3.96
C ALA A 294 0.13 -22.28 -2.52
N GLU A 295 0.87 -21.64 -1.62
CA GLU A 295 0.42 -21.37 -0.24
C GLU A 295 -0.57 -20.20 -0.12
N THR A 296 -0.89 -19.51 -1.23
CA THR A 296 -1.79 -18.35 -1.21
C THR A 296 -3.25 -18.79 -1.33
N GLU A 297 -4.16 -18.11 -0.61
CA GLU A 297 -5.60 -18.40 -0.63
C GLU A 297 -6.14 -18.58 -2.07
N ALA A 298 -6.89 -19.66 -2.28
CA ALA A 298 -7.51 -19.95 -3.57
C ALA A 298 -8.54 -18.86 -3.91
N ASP A 299 -8.43 -18.27 -5.11
CA ASP A 299 -9.41 -17.30 -5.59
C ASP A 299 -10.80 -17.96 -5.61
N LEU A 300 -11.82 -17.27 -5.08
CA LEU A 300 -13.20 -17.73 -5.21
C LEU A 300 -13.54 -17.89 -6.69
N PHE A 301 -14.07 -19.05 -7.07
CA PHE A 301 -14.46 -19.33 -8.45
C PHE A 301 -15.50 -18.30 -8.93
N GLN A 302 -15.12 -17.45 -9.86
CA GLN A 302 -16.01 -16.47 -10.48
C GLN A 302 -16.27 -16.86 -11.94
N ILE A 303 -17.55 -16.96 -12.31
CA ILE A 303 -17.95 -17.20 -13.69
C ILE A 303 -17.75 -15.89 -14.48
N ASN A 304 -16.71 -15.83 -15.31
CA ASN A 304 -16.48 -14.69 -16.19
C ASN A 304 -17.40 -14.75 -17.41
N LEU A 305 -18.44 -13.92 -17.43
CA LEU A 305 -19.36 -13.78 -18.55
C LEU A 305 -18.93 -12.69 -19.54
N THR A 306 -17.78 -12.07 -19.33
CA THR A 306 -17.27 -10.96 -20.15
C THR A 306 -16.07 -11.40 -20.99
N ARG A 307 -15.73 -10.58 -21.99
CA ARG A 307 -14.52 -10.79 -22.83
C ARG A 307 -13.22 -10.32 -22.16
N PHE A 308 -13.30 -9.71 -20.98
CA PHE A 308 -12.15 -9.14 -20.27
C PHE A 308 -11.71 -10.11 -19.17
N PRO A 309 -10.41 -10.23 -18.88
CA PRO A 309 -9.95 -11.03 -17.75
C PRO A 309 -10.52 -10.47 -16.44
N LEU A 310 -10.82 -11.35 -15.49
CA LEU A 310 -11.23 -10.95 -14.14
C LEU A 310 -10.04 -10.34 -13.40
N PHE A 311 -10.29 -9.26 -12.66
CA PHE A 311 -9.30 -8.65 -11.78
C PHE A 311 -9.37 -9.34 -10.41
N PHE A 312 -8.27 -9.98 -10.01
CA PHE A 312 -8.11 -10.55 -8.67
C PHE A 312 -7.03 -9.77 -7.91
N PRO A 313 -7.24 -9.40 -6.64
CA PRO A 313 -6.21 -8.72 -5.83
C PRO A 313 -4.98 -9.62 -5.65
N GLU A 314 -3.78 -9.05 -5.54
CA GLU A 314 -2.59 -9.86 -5.24
C GLU A 314 -2.64 -10.34 -3.78
N LYS A 315 -2.24 -11.59 -3.52
CA LYS A 315 -2.28 -12.19 -2.17
C LYS A 315 -0.96 -12.84 -1.75
N ARG A 316 0.00 -12.99 -2.68
CA ARG A 316 1.31 -13.58 -2.40
C ARG A 316 2.21 -12.57 -1.69
N GLU A 317 2.75 -12.94 -0.51
CA GLU A 317 3.60 -12.09 0.34
C GLU A 317 4.74 -11.43 -0.47
N PHE A 318 5.39 -12.19 -1.36
CA PHE A 318 6.49 -11.70 -2.20
C PHE A 318 6.07 -10.52 -3.08
N PHE A 319 4.86 -10.49 -3.62
CA PHE A 319 4.41 -9.42 -4.52
C PHE A 319 3.70 -8.29 -3.78
N LEU A 320 3.07 -8.58 -2.63
CA LEU A 320 2.45 -7.58 -1.77
C LEU A 320 3.47 -6.66 -1.10
N GLU A 321 4.60 -7.21 -0.67
CA GLU A 321 5.59 -6.44 0.07
C GLU A 321 6.23 -5.36 -0.82
N GLY A 322 5.97 -4.09 -0.50
CA GLY A 322 6.42 -2.96 -1.32
C GLY A 322 5.68 -2.79 -2.64
N LYS A 323 4.47 -3.34 -2.77
CA LYS A 323 3.59 -3.18 -3.95
C LYS A 323 3.37 -1.73 -4.34
N ASN A 324 3.30 -0.84 -3.35
CA ASN A 324 3.14 0.61 -3.54
C ASN A 324 4.25 1.25 -4.40
N PHE A 325 5.45 0.66 -4.47
CA PHE A 325 6.53 1.13 -5.34
C PHE A 325 6.30 0.82 -6.84
N TYR A 326 5.28 0.03 -7.18
CA TYR A 326 4.87 -0.30 -8.55
C TYR A 326 3.57 0.38 -8.99
N ASP A 327 2.93 1.15 -8.11
CA ASP A 327 1.62 1.76 -8.35
C ASP A 327 1.62 2.69 -9.57
N PHE A 328 1.01 2.29 -10.68
CA PHE A 328 0.84 3.11 -11.89
C PHE A 328 -0.58 2.95 -12.43
N GLY A 329 -1.15 4.03 -12.95
CA GLY A 329 -2.42 4.01 -13.68
C GLY A 329 -3.63 3.79 -12.77
N LEU A 330 -4.72 3.33 -13.39
CA LEU A 330 -6.02 3.14 -12.74
C LEU A 330 -6.21 1.68 -12.34
N SER A 331 -6.25 1.43 -11.02
CA SER A 331 -6.43 0.07 -10.49
C SER A 331 -7.70 -0.59 -11.02
N GLY A 332 -7.57 -1.86 -11.43
CA GLY A 332 -8.68 -2.63 -12.02
C GLY A 332 -9.18 -2.10 -13.37
N ARG A 333 -8.51 -1.13 -14.00
CA ARG A 333 -8.91 -0.62 -15.33
C ARG A 333 -7.75 -0.57 -16.32
N VAL A 334 -6.67 0.14 -16.00
CA VAL A 334 -5.50 0.29 -16.87
C VAL A 334 -4.24 0.34 -16.01
N GLN A 335 -3.50 -0.77 -16.01
CA GLN A 335 -2.26 -0.93 -15.26
C GLN A 335 -1.20 -1.57 -16.15
N PRO A 336 -0.07 -0.91 -16.45
CA PRO A 336 1.05 -1.52 -17.16
C PRO A 336 1.68 -2.71 -16.43
N PHE A 337 1.58 -2.74 -15.10
CA PHE A 337 2.11 -3.81 -14.27
C PHE A 337 1.04 -4.34 -13.30
N PHE A 338 0.85 -5.65 -13.35
CA PHE A 338 -0.06 -6.40 -12.49
C PHE A 338 0.60 -7.75 -12.16
N SER A 339 1.08 -7.88 -10.93
CA SER A 339 1.92 -9.00 -10.49
C SER A 339 1.29 -10.39 -10.66
N ARG A 340 -0.05 -10.49 -10.65
CA ARG A 340 -0.76 -11.76 -10.93
C ARG A 340 -0.59 -12.26 -12.37
N ARG A 341 0.06 -11.50 -13.27
CA ARG A 341 0.51 -11.99 -14.57
C ARG A 341 1.75 -12.88 -14.49
N ILE A 342 2.42 -12.92 -13.34
CA ILE A 342 3.67 -13.65 -13.14
C ILE A 342 3.40 -14.89 -12.28
N GLY A 343 3.81 -16.07 -12.75
CA GLY A 343 3.62 -17.34 -12.04
C GLY A 343 2.16 -17.83 -12.00
N LEU A 344 1.29 -17.28 -12.84
CA LEU A 344 -0.10 -17.73 -13.02
C LEU A 344 -0.45 -17.76 -14.50
N ALA A 345 -0.96 -18.88 -14.99
CA ALA A 345 -1.44 -19.04 -16.35
C ALA A 345 -2.79 -19.75 -16.36
N ARG A 346 -3.82 -19.08 -16.89
CA ARG A 346 -5.21 -19.61 -16.92
C ARG A 346 -5.78 -20.00 -15.55
N GLY A 347 -5.28 -19.41 -14.47
CA GLY A 347 -5.67 -19.73 -13.09
C GLY A 347 -4.84 -20.85 -12.44
N GLU A 348 -3.97 -21.52 -13.20
CA GLU A 348 -3.01 -22.50 -12.68
C GLU A 348 -1.70 -21.82 -12.28
N VAL A 349 -1.07 -22.32 -11.21
CA VAL A 349 0.23 -21.83 -10.73
C VAL A 349 1.32 -22.34 -11.67
N VAL A 350 2.13 -21.42 -12.19
CA VAL A 350 3.34 -21.74 -12.95
C VAL A 350 4.54 -21.55 -12.02
N PRO A 351 5.34 -22.60 -11.77
CA PRO A 351 6.50 -22.52 -10.88
C PRO A 351 7.46 -21.39 -11.29
N ILE A 352 7.99 -20.71 -10.28
CA ILE A 352 8.98 -19.64 -10.45
C ILE A 352 10.36 -20.21 -10.13
N VAL A 353 11.20 -20.34 -11.16
CA VAL A 353 12.59 -20.82 -11.03
C VAL A 353 13.42 -19.86 -10.18
N GLY A 354 13.17 -18.56 -10.31
CA GLY A 354 13.80 -17.57 -9.47
C GLY A 354 13.42 -16.15 -9.81
N GLY A 355 13.79 -15.25 -8.91
CA GLY A 355 13.39 -13.86 -8.99
C GLY A 355 14.20 -12.95 -8.10
N ALA A 356 14.25 -11.69 -8.49
CA ALA A 356 14.83 -10.62 -7.72
C ALA A 356 13.92 -9.40 -7.75
N LYS A 357 13.77 -8.74 -6.62
CA LYS A 357 12.95 -7.54 -6.45
C LYS A 357 13.70 -6.53 -5.59
N LEU A 358 13.83 -5.30 -6.06
CA LEU A 358 14.42 -4.19 -5.31
C LEU A 358 13.36 -3.09 -5.15
N THR A 359 12.96 -2.80 -3.92
CA THR A 359 11.96 -1.76 -3.63
C THR A 359 12.42 -0.82 -2.54
N GLY A 360 11.98 0.43 -2.59
CA GLY A 360 12.21 1.38 -1.51
C GLY A 360 12.46 2.82 -1.95
N LYS A 361 12.98 3.63 -1.03
CA LYS A 361 13.31 5.03 -1.29
C LYS A 361 14.81 5.33 -1.27
N ALA A 362 15.23 6.27 -2.09
CA ALA A 362 16.56 6.85 -2.11
C ALA A 362 16.44 8.38 -2.21
N GLY A 363 16.38 9.06 -1.07
CA GLY A 363 16.04 10.49 -1.02
C GLY A 363 14.63 10.73 -1.56
N PRO A 364 14.41 11.67 -2.50
CA PRO A 364 13.09 11.95 -3.08
C PRO A 364 12.65 10.93 -4.13
N TYR A 365 13.42 9.87 -4.36
CA TYR A 365 13.14 8.89 -5.41
C TYR A 365 12.57 7.60 -4.82
N GLY A 366 11.43 7.15 -5.35
CA GLY A 366 10.91 5.79 -5.14
C GLY A 366 11.40 4.87 -6.25
N ILE A 367 11.85 3.68 -5.88
CA ILE A 367 12.40 2.68 -6.79
C ILE A 367 11.62 1.38 -6.59
N GLY A 368 11.13 0.82 -7.69
CA GLY A 368 10.58 -0.54 -7.76
C GLY A 368 11.15 -1.25 -8.98
N ALA A 369 12.00 -2.25 -8.79
CA ALA A 369 12.54 -3.06 -9.87
C ALA A 369 12.27 -4.54 -9.58
N LEU A 370 11.84 -5.31 -10.57
CA LEU A 370 11.58 -6.75 -10.41
C LEU A 370 11.96 -7.48 -11.68
N ALA A 371 12.63 -8.62 -11.51
CA ALA A 371 13.00 -9.55 -12.56
C ALA A 371 12.63 -10.96 -12.10
N MET A 372 11.87 -11.69 -12.90
CA MET A 372 11.37 -13.02 -12.56
C MET A 372 11.50 -13.96 -13.75
N GLN A 373 11.70 -15.24 -13.48
CA GLN A 373 11.70 -16.28 -14.49
C GLN A 373 10.83 -17.46 -14.05
N THR A 374 9.92 -17.88 -14.91
CA THR A 374 9.09 -19.08 -14.72
C THR A 374 9.69 -20.29 -15.42
N GLU A 375 9.29 -21.46 -14.94
CA GLU A 375 9.59 -22.73 -15.63
C GLU A 375 8.71 -22.89 -16.87
N SER A 376 9.13 -23.77 -17.79
CA SER A 376 8.25 -24.26 -18.85
C SER A 376 7.37 -25.39 -18.31
N ASP A 377 6.10 -25.39 -18.69
CA ASP A 377 5.19 -26.50 -18.44
C ASP A 377 4.75 -27.11 -19.79
N GLU A 378 5.36 -28.23 -20.16
CA GLU A 378 5.03 -28.94 -21.40
C GLU A 378 3.62 -29.56 -21.38
N GLY A 379 3.09 -29.88 -20.19
CA GLY A 379 1.76 -30.46 -20.01
C GLY A 379 0.63 -29.49 -20.33
N VAL A 380 0.87 -28.19 -20.11
CA VAL A 380 -0.10 -27.10 -20.39
C VAL A 380 0.34 -26.24 -21.59
N GLY A 381 1.50 -26.55 -22.20
CA GLY A 381 2.04 -25.88 -23.38
C GLY A 381 2.59 -24.48 -23.11
N LEU A 382 3.11 -24.23 -21.91
CA LEU A 382 3.65 -22.94 -21.49
C LEU A 382 5.18 -22.93 -21.63
N PRO A 383 5.77 -22.05 -22.46
CA PRO A 383 7.21 -21.88 -22.49
C PRO A 383 7.71 -21.20 -21.20
N ALA A 384 9.00 -21.37 -20.91
CA ALA A 384 9.64 -20.57 -19.87
C ALA A 384 9.58 -19.08 -20.25
N GLU A 385 9.15 -18.24 -19.32
CA GLU A 385 8.99 -16.80 -19.52
C GLU A 385 9.93 -16.02 -18.60
N ARG A 386 10.31 -14.83 -19.06
CA ARG A 386 11.04 -13.82 -18.30
C ARG A 386 10.18 -12.58 -18.21
N PHE A 387 10.16 -11.99 -17.01
CA PHE A 387 9.39 -10.80 -16.71
C PHE A 387 10.32 -9.76 -16.09
N GLY A 388 10.24 -8.53 -16.57
CA GLY A 388 11.00 -7.39 -16.05
C GLY A 388 10.08 -6.19 -15.80
N VAL A 389 10.26 -5.51 -14.69
CA VAL A 389 9.63 -4.20 -14.46
C VAL A 389 10.62 -3.28 -13.76
N VAL A 390 10.63 -2.02 -14.17
CA VAL A 390 11.33 -0.94 -13.49
C VAL A 390 10.38 0.25 -13.40
N ARG A 391 10.18 0.75 -12.18
CA ARG A 391 9.46 1.97 -11.87
C ARG A 391 10.37 2.90 -11.09
N LEU A 392 10.40 4.15 -11.52
CA LEU A 392 11.08 5.23 -10.84
C LEU A 392 10.07 6.34 -10.61
N THR A 393 9.89 6.75 -9.36
CA THR A 393 9.08 7.92 -9.00
C THR A 393 9.98 8.98 -8.39
N ARG A 394 9.58 10.24 -8.51
CA ARG A 394 10.21 11.38 -7.84
C ARG A 394 9.15 12.23 -7.19
N ASP A 395 9.31 12.43 -5.88
CA ASP A 395 8.45 13.32 -5.10
C ASP A 395 8.79 14.80 -5.41
N LEU A 396 7.75 15.60 -5.58
CA LEU A 396 7.80 17.02 -5.91
C LEU A 396 7.06 17.81 -4.81
N GLY A 397 7.78 18.17 -3.76
CA GLY A 397 7.16 18.77 -2.57
C GLY A 397 6.43 17.72 -1.73
N LEU A 398 5.36 18.14 -1.05
CA LEU A 398 4.70 17.30 -0.03
C LEU A 398 3.63 16.35 -0.60
N ARG A 399 3.00 16.72 -1.73
CA ARG A 399 1.78 16.04 -2.22
C ARG A 399 1.77 15.78 -3.72
N SER A 400 2.89 16.07 -4.40
CA SER A 400 3.02 15.82 -5.84
C SER A 400 4.15 14.84 -6.12
N ASN A 401 4.03 14.09 -7.21
CA ASN A 401 5.07 13.22 -7.73
C ASN A 401 4.94 13.06 -9.25
N VAL A 402 6.02 12.58 -9.86
CA VAL A 402 6.06 12.13 -11.25
C VAL A 402 6.71 10.75 -11.30
N GLY A 403 6.30 9.93 -12.25
CA GLY A 403 6.76 8.55 -12.36
C GLY A 403 7.01 8.11 -13.79
N LEU A 404 7.94 7.17 -13.92
CA LEU A 404 8.21 6.42 -15.14
C LEU A 404 8.08 4.94 -14.83
N ILE A 405 7.54 4.17 -15.78
CA ILE A 405 7.49 2.71 -15.70
C ILE A 405 7.90 2.11 -17.04
N ALA A 406 8.66 1.01 -16.97
CA ALA A 406 8.97 0.15 -18.09
C ALA A 406 8.70 -1.30 -17.66
N THR A 407 8.00 -2.06 -18.48
CA THR A 407 7.79 -3.49 -18.27
C THR A 407 8.21 -4.24 -19.51
N ASP A 408 8.74 -5.44 -19.31
CA ASP A 408 9.17 -6.37 -20.35
C ASP A 408 8.64 -7.77 -20.05
N ARG A 409 8.19 -8.46 -21.09
CA ARG A 409 7.81 -9.87 -21.06
C ARG A 409 8.36 -10.56 -22.30
N ALA A 410 9.14 -11.61 -22.07
CA ALA A 410 9.71 -12.42 -23.14
C ALA A 410 9.47 -13.90 -22.85
N ALA A 411 9.02 -14.64 -23.86
CA ALA A 411 8.88 -16.09 -23.82
C ALA A 411 9.71 -16.72 -24.95
N ARG A 412 10.23 -17.94 -24.72
CA ARG A 412 11.04 -18.61 -25.76
C ARG A 412 10.18 -18.92 -26.99
N GLY A 413 10.53 -18.32 -28.13
CA GLY A 413 9.82 -18.52 -29.39
C GLY A 413 8.64 -17.56 -29.62
N GLU A 414 8.43 -16.58 -28.73
CA GLU A 414 7.47 -15.51 -28.92
C GLU A 414 8.17 -14.15 -29.01
N SER A 415 7.52 -13.19 -29.68
CA SER A 415 8.01 -11.81 -29.76
C SER A 415 7.96 -11.14 -28.39
N GLU A 416 9.04 -10.43 -28.04
CA GLU A 416 9.13 -9.64 -26.81
C GLU A 416 8.08 -8.54 -26.79
N ARG A 417 7.43 -8.35 -25.63
CA ARG A 417 6.45 -7.28 -25.42
C ARG A 417 6.94 -6.33 -24.35
N GLN A 418 6.91 -5.05 -24.68
CA GLN A 418 7.32 -3.99 -23.79
C GLN A 418 6.17 -2.99 -23.58
N THR A 419 6.13 -2.41 -22.38
CA THR A 419 5.25 -1.27 -22.08
C THR A 419 6.05 -0.18 -21.41
N LEU A 420 5.91 1.04 -21.92
CA LEU A 420 6.51 2.24 -21.34
C LEU A 420 5.39 3.16 -20.89
N GLY A 421 5.57 3.80 -19.73
CA GLY A 421 4.60 4.73 -19.21
C GLY A 421 5.23 5.87 -18.43
N PHE A 422 4.51 6.98 -18.39
CA PHE A 422 4.79 8.14 -17.57
C PHE A 422 3.49 8.57 -16.86
N ASP A 423 3.58 8.89 -15.58
CA ASP A 423 2.46 9.32 -14.77
C ASP A 423 2.81 10.52 -13.88
N THR A 424 1.77 11.25 -13.49
CA THR A 424 1.89 12.45 -12.66
C THR A 424 0.74 12.49 -11.67
N THR A 425 1.06 12.79 -10.41
CA THR A 425 0.09 13.21 -9.42
C THR A 425 0.52 14.59 -8.92
N LEU A 426 -0.27 15.63 -9.18
CA LEU A 426 0.03 17.01 -8.84
C LEU A 426 -1.02 17.53 -7.87
N ALA A 427 -0.61 17.93 -6.67
CA ALA A 427 -1.47 18.56 -5.68
C ALA A 427 -0.77 19.83 -5.14
N PRO A 428 -0.83 20.96 -5.87
CA PRO A 428 -0.12 22.18 -5.51
C PRO A 428 -0.70 22.88 -4.26
N ASN A 429 -1.96 22.59 -3.90
CA ASN A 429 -2.61 23.11 -2.69
C ASN A 429 -3.64 22.10 -2.15
N GLU A 430 -4.29 22.41 -1.04
CA GLU A 430 -5.26 21.53 -0.37
C GLU A 430 -6.55 21.25 -1.16
N HIS A 431 -6.93 22.14 -2.08
CA HIS A 431 -8.19 22.06 -2.81
C HIS A 431 -8.08 21.48 -4.21
N PHE A 432 -6.91 21.58 -4.84
CA PHE A 432 -6.71 21.16 -6.23
C PHE A 432 -5.74 19.99 -6.33
N SER A 433 -6.16 18.95 -7.07
CA SER A 433 -5.29 17.88 -7.51
C SER A 433 -5.51 17.57 -8.99
N ALA A 434 -4.45 17.19 -9.69
CA ALA A 434 -4.50 16.66 -11.03
C ALA A 434 -3.71 15.36 -11.09
N ASP A 435 -4.30 14.31 -11.65
CA ASP A 435 -3.66 13.01 -11.83
C ASP A 435 -3.71 12.62 -13.30
N GLY A 436 -2.76 11.83 -13.77
CA GLY A 436 -2.78 11.39 -15.14
C GLY A 436 -1.65 10.46 -15.49
N PHE A 437 -1.86 9.71 -16.57
CA PHE A 437 -0.82 8.88 -17.13
C PHE A 437 -0.93 8.80 -18.65
N TRP A 438 0.19 8.46 -19.26
CA TRP A 438 0.27 7.98 -20.63
C TRP A 438 1.09 6.70 -20.63
N ALA A 439 0.60 5.68 -21.33
CA ALA A 439 1.28 4.41 -21.51
C ALA A 439 1.21 3.96 -22.97
N ARG A 440 2.24 3.25 -23.41
CA ARG A 440 2.38 2.71 -24.76
C ARG A 440 2.89 1.29 -24.70
N THR A 441 2.28 0.42 -25.50
CA THR A 441 2.65 -0.99 -25.65
C THR A 441 3.21 -1.22 -27.04
N GLY A 442 4.18 -2.13 -27.17
CA GLY A 442 4.75 -2.53 -28.45
C GLY A 442 5.74 -3.69 -28.33
N GLY A 443 6.10 -4.29 -29.45
CA GLY A 443 7.09 -5.37 -29.57
C GLY A 443 7.86 -5.27 -30.89
N GLU A 444 8.64 -6.30 -31.24
CA GLU A 444 9.50 -6.31 -32.45
C GLU A 444 8.74 -6.37 -33.80
N GLU A 445 7.41 -6.54 -33.82
CA GLU A 445 6.64 -6.62 -35.07
C GLU A 445 6.21 -5.25 -35.66
N GLU A 446 6.02 -5.23 -36.98
CA GLU A 446 5.67 -4.10 -37.87
C GLU A 446 4.35 -3.34 -37.55
N GLU A 447 3.69 -3.65 -36.44
CA GLU A 447 2.41 -3.04 -36.08
C GLU A 447 2.55 -1.71 -35.32
N ALA A 448 1.58 -0.82 -35.56
CA ALA A 448 1.49 0.43 -34.82
C ALA A 448 1.22 0.15 -33.32
N PRO A 449 1.98 0.79 -32.41
CA PRO A 449 1.89 0.56 -30.97
C PRO A 449 0.54 1.01 -30.41
N GLY A 450 -0.01 0.26 -29.46
CA GLY A 450 -1.19 0.64 -28.69
C GLY A 450 -0.86 1.70 -27.63
N GLN A 451 -1.81 2.56 -27.30
CA GLN A 451 -1.65 3.60 -26.29
C GLN A 451 -2.86 3.70 -25.36
N ALA A 452 -2.60 4.10 -24.12
CA ALA A 452 -3.62 4.50 -23.17
C ALA A 452 -3.23 5.84 -22.55
N HIS A 453 -4.21 6.72 -22.37
CA HIS A 453 -4.02 7.98 -21.66
C HIS A 453 -5.18 8.26 -20.72
N TYR A 454 -4.84 8.83 -19.57
CA TYR A 454 -5.79 9.27 -18.56
C TYR A 454 -5.38 10.62 -18.04
N GLN A 455 -6.36 11.47 -17.79
CA GLN A 455 -6.18 12.75 -17.13
C GLN A 455 -7.38 12.99 -16.23
N GLU A 456 -7.13 13.49 -15.03
CA GLU A 456 -8.13 13.92 -14.06
C GLU A 456 -7.70 15.25 -13.46
N ALA A 457 -8.66 16.15 -13.29
CA ALA A 457 -8.53 17.35 -12.49
C ALA A 457 -9.68 17.39 -11.48
N LEU A 458 -9.32 17.48 -10.22
CA LEU A 458 -10.23 17.56 -9.09
C LEU A 458 -10.02 18.88 -8.38
N TRP A 459 -11.08 19.66 -8.26
CA TRP A 459 -11.20 20.74 -7.30
C TRP A 459 -12.16 20.30 -6.19
N SER A 460 -11.76 20.46 -4.94
CA SER A 460 -12.54 20.11 -3.77
C SER A 460 -12.36 21.17 -2.69
N ASP A 461 -13.46 21.77 -2.26
CA ASP A 461 -13.54 22.66 -1.11
C ASP A 461 -14.84 22.35 -0.33
N PRO A 462 -15.12 23.01 0.81
CA PRO A 462 -16.32 22.73 1.60
C PRO A 462 -17.67 22.91 0.88
N PHE A 463 -17.71 23.62 -0.25
CA PHE A 463 -18.91 23.94 -1.02
C PHE A 463 -18.97 23.21 -2.36
N TRP A 464 -17.84 23.07 -3.05
CA TRP A 464 -17.76 22.53 -4.40
C TRP A 464 -16.81 21.35 -4.49
N ARG A 465 -17.29 20.28 -5.13
CA ARG A 465 -16.45 19.19 -5.62
C ARG A 465 -16.65 19.04 -7.11
N ILE A 466 -15.65 19.39 -7.89
CA ILE A 466 -15.68 19.37 -9.35
C ILE A 466 -14.61 18.37 -9.81
N ASN A 467 -15.04 17.29 -10.46
CA ASN A 467 -14.15 16.32 -11.08
C ASN A 467 -14.34 16.34 -12.60
N VAL A 468 -13.25 16.55 -13.33
CA VAL A 468 -13.19 16.39 -14.78
C VAL A 468 -12.16 15.31 -15.09
N SER A 469 -12.61 14.21 -15.70
CA SER A 469 -11.73 13.10 -16.08
C SER A 469 -11.91 12.70 -17.54
N HIS A 470 -10.82 12.27 -18.18
CA HIS A 470 -10.82 11.73 -19.53
C HIS A 470 -9.91 10.49 -19.59
N LEU A 471 -10.47 9.36 -20.03
CA LEU A 471 -9.76 8.12 -20.27
C LEU A 471 -9.92 7.73 -21.74
N ARG A 472 -8.81 7.34 -22.37
CA ARG A 472 -8.80 6.69 -23.67
C ARG A 472 -7.87 5.50 -23.63
N VAL A 473 -8.33 4.38 -24.15
CA VAL A 473 -7.53 3.18 -24.37
C VAL A 473 -7.70 2.78 -25.82
N ASP A 474 -6.61 2.71 -26.57
CA ASP A 474 -6.64 2.26 -27.96
C ASP A 474 -6.84 0.74 -28.01
N GLU A 475 -7.49 0.24 -29.07
CA GLU A 475 -7.84 -1.19 -29.23
C GLU A 475 -6.63 -2.14 -29.16
N ARG A 476 -5.43 -1.66 -29.47
CA ARG A 476 -4.18 -2.44 -29.47
C ARG A 476 -3.36 -2.27 -28.19
N PHE A 477 -3.87 -1.54 -27.20
CA PHE A 477 -3.19 -1.38 -25.94
C PHE A 477 -3.28 -2.68 -25.12
N ASP A 478 -2.24 -3.49 -25.22
CA ASP A 478 -2.07 -4.76 -24.51
C ASP A 478 -0.77 -4.72 -23.69
N PRO A 479 -0.82 -4.35 -22.40
CA PRO A 479 0.38 -4.17 -21.59
C PRO A 479 1.04 -5.50 -21.27
N ALA A 480 2.37 -5.54 -21.41
CA ALA A 480 3.18 -6.76 -21.36
C ALA A 480 2.98 -7.57 -20.06
N LEU A 481 2.97 -6.86 -18.92
CA LEU A 481 2.79 -7.43 -17.58
C LEU A 481 1.51 -6.91 -16.91
N GLY A 482 0.58 -6.34 -17.67
CA GLY A 482 -0.45 -5.48 -17.13
C GLY A 482 -1.87 -6.04 -17.15
N PHE A 483 -2.79 -5.15 -16.83
CA PHE A 483 -4.23 -5.39 -16.84
C PHE A 483 -4.95 -4.24 -17.54
N VAL A 484 -5.89 -4.58 -18.42
CA VAL A 484 -6.76 -3.63 -19.13
C VAL A 484 -8.17 -4.21 -19.19
N GLN A 485 -9.17 -3.40 -18.83
CA GLN A 485 -10.59 -3.72 -18.91
C GLN A 485 -11.38 -2.70 -19.73
#